data_AF-A0A523UUQ1-F1
#
_entry.id   AF-A0A523UUQ1-F1
#
_cell.length_a   1.000
_cell.length_b   1.000
_cell.length_c   1.000
_cell.angle_alpha   90.00
_cell.angle_beta   90.00
_cell.angle_gamma   90.00
#
_symmetry.space_group_name_H-M   'P 1'
#
loop_
_entity.id
_entity.type
_entity.pdbx_description
1 polymer ?
#
loop_
_entity_poly.entity_id
_entity_poly.type
_entity_poly.pdbx_seq_one_letter_code
_entity_poly.pdbx_strand_id
1 'polypeptide(L)'
;MASLIPALGDTVTCIQYHTWWPSPSDPYYQANIAENTARTNYYQPGTKYVPWGNIDGIIVGGFTYSQWGNLIRGRAIVDAPVDIQLQGYYNDPNGMVRVLVEATDFLSFSSLRVFVVITEDDIFWSAPNGTQIHDQTMRDMIPGATGDPVSLSSPGDTLLREYNFTVDAGWDDSNCNVAVFIQDYTTKEILQSALSRIADLVGVEEIEARRTASLFALSPAYPNPFGDRARIDYTIPSNGRVQLHIYDSSGSLVRTLVRGWESAGKHMEYWDGNDDHGREVASGIYFSRLSYEGNTRAIKLSLVR
;
A
#
# COMPACT_ATOMS: atom_id res chain seq x y z
N MET A 1 -8.67 5.80 25.76
CA MET A 1 -7.57 5.44 24.84
C MET A 1 -7.19 6.58 23.91
N ALA A 2 -8.12 7.46 23.52
CA ALA A 2 -7.89 8.61 22.63
C ALA A 2 -6.64 9.49 22.94
N SER A 3 -6.24 9.66 24.21
CA SER A 3 -5.04 10.43 24.56
C SER A 3 -3.72 9.64 24.64
N LEU A 4 -3.75 8.29 24.51
CA LEU A 4 -2.57 7.41 24.53
C LEU A 4 -1.94 7.24 23.14
N ILE A 5 -2.79 7.23 22.11
CA ILE A 5 -2.42 6.95 20.71
C ILE A 5 -1.47 8.01 20.14
N PRO A 6 -1.67 9.33 20.35
CA PRO A 6 -0.75 10.34 19.80
C PRO A 6 0.68 10.26 20.35
N ALA A 7 0.89 9.64 21.52
CA ALA A 7 2.19 9.47 22.15
C ALA A 7 2.93 8.19 21.73
N LEU A 8 2.23 7.27 21.06
CA LEU A 8 2.77 6.00 20.57
C LEU A 8 2.95 6.00 19.03
N GLY A 9 2.36 6.96 18.33
CA GLY A 9 2.50 7.09 16.87
C GLY A 9 1.95 5.87 16.12
N ASP A 10 2.54 5.56 14.97
CA ASP A 10 2.12 4.46 14.07
C ASP A 10 2.41 3.05 14.60
N THR A 11 2.76 2.90 15.88
CA THR A 11 3.14 1.61 16.50
C THR A 11 1.96 0.80 17.04
N VAL A 12 0.74 1.34 16.98
CA VAL A 12 -0.45 0.71 17.56
C VAL A 12 -1.63 0.80 16.60
N THR A 13 -2.19 -0.34 16.26
CA THR A 13 -3.50 -0.43 15.61
C THR A 13 -4.59 -0.57 16.68
N CYS A 14 -5.60 0.30 16.67
CA CYS A 14 -6.76 0.22 17.55
C CYS A 14 -8.01 -0.07 16.72
N ILE A 15 -8.92 -0.88 17.29
CA ILE A 15 -10.21 -1.20 16.69
C ILE A 15 -11.25 -1.18 17.82
N GLN A 16 -12.30 -0.38 17.66
CA GLN A 16 -13.39 -0.28 18.61
C GLN A 16 -14.60 -1.07 18.13
N TYR A 17 -14.88 -2.17 18.82
CA TYR A 17 -16.11 -2.95 18.64
C TYR A 17 -17.19 -2.37 19.54
N HIS A 18 -18.27 -1.86 18.94
CA HIS A 18 -19.41 -1.35 19.68
C HIS A 18 -20.21 -2.51 20.26
N THR A 19 -20.90 -2.28 21.39
CA THR A 19 -21.58 -3.36 22.11
C THR A 19 -23.03 -2.99 22.41
N TRP A 20 -23.89 -4.00 22.48
CA TRP A 20 -25.31 -3.83 22.80
C TRP A 20 -25.56 -3.17 24.16
N TRP A 21 -24.69 -3.40 25.14
CA TRP A 21 -24.80 -2.81 26.47
C TRP A 21 -23.75 -1.70 26.63
N PRO A 22 -24.11 -0.50 27.11
CA PRO A 22 -25.34 -0.16 27.81
C PRO A 22 -26.52 0.28 26.93
N SER A 23 -26.33 0.40 25.61
CA SER A 23 -27.32 1.00 24.71
C SER A 23 -27.62 0.11 23.49
N PRO A 24 -28.73 -0.64 23.47
CA PRO A 24 -29.13 -1.42 22.29
C PRO A 24 -29.21 -0.61 21.01
N SER A 25 -29.55 0.68 21.14
CA SER A 25 -29.74 1.63 20.04
C SER A 25 -28.44 2.33 19.64
N ASP A 26 -27.28 1.87 20.09
CA ASP A 26 -26.00 2.33 19.55
C ASP A 26 -25.98 2.05 18.03
N PRO A 27 -25.88 3.08 17.17
CA PRO A 27 -26.01 2.91 15.73
C PRO A 27 -24.85 2.09 15.13
N TYR A 28 -23.66 2.13 15.72
CA TYR A 28 -22.49 1.40 15.23
C TYR A 28 -22.49 -0.05 15.72
N TYR A 29 -23.15 -0.33 16.85
CA TYR A 29 -23.50 -1.71 17.20
C TYR A 29 -24.53 -2.28 16.22
N GLN A 30 -25.61 -1.52 15.94
CA GLN A 30 -26.69 -1.95 15.04
C GLN A 30 -26.23 -2.16 13.60
N ALA A 31 -25.26 -1.36 13.13
CA ALA A 31 -24.69 -1.50 11.80
C ALA A 31 -23.96 -2.85 11.60
N ASN A 32 -23.30 -3.36 12.65
CA ASN A 32 -22.43 -4.54 12.56
C ASN A 32 -22.67 -5.54 13.70
N ILE A 33 -23.93 -5.92 13.93
CA ILE A 33 -24.32 -6.75 15.10
C ILE A 33 -23.53 -8.07 15.13
N ALA A 34 -23.40 -8.75 14.00
CA ALA A 34 -22.79 -10.07 13.93
C ALA A 34 -21.30 -10.00 14.31
N GLU A 35 -20.57 -9.07 13.71
CA GLU A 35 -19.13 -8.91 13.85
C GLU A 35 -18.78 -8.40 15.25
N ASN A 36 -19.47 -7.33 15.69
CA ASN A 36 -19.32 -6.80 17.04
C ASN A 36 -19.57 -7.87 18.09
N THR A 37 -20.71 -8.57 18.00
CA THR A 37 -21.07 -9.60 18.98
C THR A 37 -20.08 -10.75 18.98
N ALA A 38 -19.64 -11.21 17.79
CA ALA A 38 -18.67 -12.29 17.67
C ALA A 38 -17.32 -11.93 18.29
N ARG A 39 -16.75 -10.75 17.96
CA ARG A 39 -15.44 -10.32 18.47
C ARG A 39 -15.49 -10.00 19.96
N THR A 40 -16.55 -9.36 20.45
CA THR A 40 -16.75 -9.13 21.89
C THR A 40 -16.91 -10.45 22.65
N ASN A 41 -17.61 -11.44 22.10
CA ASN A 41 -17.73 -12.79 22.70
C ASN A 41 -16.41 -13.56 22.70
N TYR A 42 -15.64 -13.42 21.62
CA TYR A 42 -14.34 -14.06 21.50
C TYR A 42 -13.36 -13.61 22.59
N TYR A 43 -13.29 -12.31 22.89
CA TYR A 43 -12.36 -11.77 23.89
C TYR A 43 -12.90 -11.66 25.32
N GLN A 44 -14.21 -11.51 25.50
CA GLN A 44 -14.83 -11.37 26.84
C GLN A 44 -15.89 -12.46 27.06
N PRO A 45 -15.55 -13.76 27.10
CA PRO A 45 -16.55 -14.79 27.37
C PRO A 45 -17.15 -14.58 28.78
N GLY A 46 -18.49 -14.57 28.88
CA GLY A 46 -19.19 -14.38 30.16
C GLY A 46 -19.79 -12.98 30.35
N THR A 47 -19.78 -12.49 31.60
CA THR A 47 -20.43 -11.22 31.97
C THR A 47 -19.76 -10.04 31.28
N LYS A 48 -20.56 -9.30 30.50
CA LYS A 48 -20.10 -8.12 29.77
C LYS A 48 -20.13 -6.89 30.66
N TYR A 49 -19.07 -6.12 30.58
CA TYR A 49 -19.01 -4.78 31.13
C TYR A 49 -18.08 -3.92 30.28
N VAL A 50 -18.31 -2.61 30.31
CA VAL A 50 -17.47 -1.60 29.67
C VAL A 50 -16.99 -0.61 30.73
N PRO A 51 -15.76 -0.07 30.64
CA PRO A 51 -14.78 -0.31 29.59
C PRO A 51 -14.09 -1.69 29.71
N TRP A 52 -13.82 -2.29 28.55
CA TRP A 52 -13.08 -3.55 28.44
C TRP A 52 -12.21 -3.49 27.18
N GLY A 53 -11.03 -4.10 27.23
CA GLY A 53 -10.12 -4.17 26.10
C GLY A 53 -9.22 -5.39 26.14
N ASN A 54 -8.50 -5.59 25.04
CA ASN A 54 -7.41 -6.56 24.96
C ASN A 54 -6.22 -5.93 24.23
N ILE A 55 -4.99 -6.28 24.64
CA ILE A 55 -3.77 -6.00 23.88
C ILE A 55 -3.26 -7.32 23.32
N ASP A 56 -3.01 -7.32 22.01
CA ASP A 56 -2.57 -8.47 21.21
C ASP A 56 -3.36 -9.76 21.47
N GLY A 57 -4.64 -9.60 21.84
CA GLY A 57 -5.56 -10.68 22.19
C GLY A 57 -5.24 -11.50 23.45
N ILE A 58 -4.06 -11.32 24.06
CA ILE A 58 -3.59 -12.11 25.22
C ILE A 58 -3.62 -11.37 26.55
N ILE A 59 -3.54 -10.03 26.56
CA ILE A 59 -3.67 -9.23 27.78
C ILE A 59 -5.07 -8.67 27.82
N VAL A 60 -5.91 -9.21 28.70
CA VAL A 60 -7.35 -8.95 28.70
C VAL A 60 -7.80 -8.38 30.05
N GLY A 61 -8.57 -7.30 30.05
CA GLY A 61 -9.14 -6.75 31.28
C GLY A 61 -9.60 -5.30 31.19
N GLY A 62 -10.16 -4.81 32.30
CA GLY A 62 -10.39 -3.38 32.52
C GLY A 62 -9.22 -2.78 33.29
N PHE A 63 -8.36 -2.02 32.61
CA PHE A 63 -7.21 -1.35 33.25
C PHE A 63 -7.42 0.16 33.36
N THR A 64 -6.73 0.78 34.31
CA THR A 64 -6.60 2.24 34.34
C THR A 64 -5.80 2.72 33.14
N TYR A 65 -5.93 4.01 32.80
CA TYR A 65 -5.21 4.61 31.68
C TYR A 65 -3.68 4.42 31.75
N SER A 66 -3.07 4.60 32.93
CA SER A 66 -1.62 4.41 33.12
C SER A 66 -1.20 2.94 32.92
N GLN A 67 -2.00 2.01 33.43
CA GLN A 67 -1.76 0.58 33.24
C GLN A 67 -1.84 0.18 31.76
N TRP A 68 -2.86 0.65 31.03
CA TRP A 68 -2.94 0.44 29.58
C TRP A 68 -1.67 0.92 28.87
N GLY A 69 -1.23 2.15 29.15
CA GLY A 69 -0.03 2.70 28.52
C GLY A 69 1.24 1.88 28.77
N ASN A 70 1.40 1.34 29.97
CA ASN A 70 2.57 0.49 30.29
C ASN A 70 2.49 -0.88 29.62
N LEU A 71 1.30 -1.50 29.59
CA LEU A 71 1.09 -2.80 28.95
C LEU A 71 1.30 -2.72 27.43
N ILE A 72 0.78 -1.66 26.78
CA ILE A 72 0.98 -1.43 25.34
C ILE A 72 2.47 -1.23 25.02
N ARG A 73 3.18 -0.38 25.78
CA ARG A 73 4.63 -0.18 25.56
C ARG A 73 5.43 -1.46 25.78
N GLY A 74 5.04 -2.30 26.73
CA GLY A 74 5.67 -3.60 26.96
C GLY A 74 5.49 -4.56 25.79
N ARG A 75 4.39 -4.45 25.04
CA ARG A 75 4.13 -5.24 23.84
C ARG A 75 4.77 -4.66 22.58
N ALA A 76 4.83 -3.34 22.47
CA ALA A 76 5.42 -2.65 21.31
C ALA A 76 6.93 -2.90 21.13
N ILE A 77 7.63 -3.41 22.15
CA ILE A 77 9.06 -3.78 22.06
C ILE A 77 9.29 -5.26 21.72
N VAL A 78 8.24 -6.06 21.60
CA VAL A 78 8.33 -7.47 21.24
C VAL A 78 8.39 -7.55 19.72
N ASP A 79 9.43 -8.17 19.18
CA ASP A 79 9.56 -8.37 17.74
C ASP A 79 8.43 -9.25 17.22
N ALA A 80 7.78 -8.81 16.15
CA ALA A 80 6.74 -9.59 15.48
C ALA A 80 7.38 -10.69 14.62
N PRO A 81 6.88 -11.93 14.68
CA PRO A 81 7.41 -13.04 13.87
C PRO A 81 6.86 -13.04 12.43
N VAL A 82 6.15 -11.97 12.04
CA VAL A 82 5.67 -11.72 10.68
C VAL A 82 5.77 -10.23 10.35
N ASP A 83 6.05 -9.89 9.09
CA ASP A 83 5.90 -8.55 8.53
C ASP A 83 4.60 -8.48 7.71
N ILE A 84 3.90 -7.34 7.76
CA ILE A 84 2.66 -7.11 7.01
C ILE A 84 2.81 -5.85 6.18
N GLN A 85 2.63 -5.99 4.86
CA GLN A 85 2.62 -4.89 3.92
C GLN A 85 1.25 -4.77 3.27
N LEU A 86 0.73 -3.53 3.26
CA LEU A 86 -0.56 -3.20 2.68
C LEU A 86 -0.35 -2.44 1.37
N GLN A 87 -1.04 -2.90 0.34
CA GLN A 87 -1.14 -2.28 -0.98
C GLN A 87 -2.61 -2.28 -1.39
N GLY A 88 -3.00 -1.53 -2.39
CA GLY A 88 -4.39 -1.55 -2.81
C GLY A 88 -4.82 -0.33 -3.57
N TYR A 89 -6.12 -0.08 -3.60
CA TYR A 89 -6.66 1.19 -4.09
C TYR A 89 -8.00 1.44 -3.44
N TYR A 90 -8.43 2.70 -3.52
CA TYR A 90 -9.79 3.10 -3.22
C TYR A 90 -10.30 4.01 -4.34
N ASN A 91 -11.45 3.64 -4.90
CA ASN A 91 -12.18 4.34 -5.96
C ASN A 91 -13.65 4.37 -5.54
N ASP A 92 -14.06 5.46 -4.88
CA ASP A 92 -15.40 5.65 -4.30
C ASP A 92 -16.53 4.99 -5.13
N PRO A 93 -17.34 4.09 -4.52
CA PRO A 93 -17.33 3.67 -3.11
C PRO A 93 -16.49 2.42 -2.84
N ASN A 94 -15.76 1.89 -3.82
CA ASN A 94 -15.16 0.56 -3.74
C ASN A 94 -13.64 0.63 -3.63
N GLY A 95 -13.07 -0.26 -2.83
CA GLY A 95 -11.63 -0.45 -2.77
C GLY A 95 -11.24 -1.91 -2.72
N MET A 96 -9.94 -2.13 -2.82
CA MET A 96 -9.31 -3.43 -2.62
C MET A 96 -8.05 -3.23 -1.82
N VAL A 97 -7.87 -4.03 -0.77
CA VAL A 97 -6.62 -4.14 -0.04
C VAL A 97 -5.96 -5.47 -0.36
N ARG A 98 -4.71 -5.39 -0.83
CA ARG A 98 -3.80 -6.51 -0.99
C ARG A 98 -2.93 -6.58 0.26
N VAL A 99 -3.03 -7.71 0.95
CA VAL A 99 -2.27 -8.01 2.16
C VAL A 99 -1.14 -8.97 1.77
N LEU A 100 0.09 -8.49 1.90
CA LEU A 100 1.29 -9.31 1.80
C LEU A 100 1.82 -9.56 3.21
N VAL A 101 1.98 -10.82 3.57
CA VAL A 101 2.59 -11.23 4.84
C VAL A 101 3.80 -12.08 4.57
N GLU A 102 4.90 -11.80 5.25
CA GLU A 102 6.12 -12.62 5.25
C GLU A 102 6.39 -13.10 6.68
N ALA A 103 6.60 -14.39 6.87
CA ALA A 103 7.10 -14.91 8.14
C ALA A 103 8.58 -14.54 8.29
N THR A 104 8.92 -13.85 9.37
CA THR A 104 10.30 -13.43 9.68
C THR A 104 10.99 -14.39 10.66
N ASP A 105 10.21 -15.24 11.33
CA ASP A 105 10.68 -16.28 12.25
C ASP A 105 9.83 -17.57 12.08
N PHE A 106 10.22 -18.65 12.76
CA PHE A 106 9.43 -19.88 12.84
C PHE A 106 8.14 -19.67 13.63
N LEU A 107 7.02 -20.11 13.07
CA LEU A 107 5.69 -19.99 13.66
C LEU A 107 5.22 -21.36 14.17
N SER A 108 4.96 -21.45 15.47
CA SER A 108 4.45 -22.68 16.13
C SER A 108 2.92 -22.67 16.32
N PHE A 109 2.23 -21.80 15.59
CA PHE A 109 0.78 -21.60 15.67
C PHE A 109 0.02 -22.53 14.72
N SER A 110 -1.17 -22.96 15.12
CA SER A 110 -1.93 -24.00 14.41
C SER A 110 -3.25 -23.51 13.82
N SER A 111 -3.66 -22.29 14.15
CA SER A 111 -4.94 -21.70 13.75
C SER A 111 -4.76 -20.26 13.30
N LEU A 112 -3.71 -20.01 12.50
CA LEU A 112 -3.42 -18.67 11.98
C LEU A 112 -4.53 -18.19 11.06
N ARG A 113 -4.91 -16.93 11.25
CA ARG A 113 -5.90 -16.24 10.45
C ARG A 113 -5.49 -14.80 10.18
N VAL A 114 -5.86 -14.31 9.00
CA VAL A 114 -5.80 -12.90 8.66
C VAL A 114 -7.18 -12.27 8.84
N PHE A 115 -7.19 -11.06 9.37
CA PHE A 115 -8.39 -10.26 9.54
C PHE A 115 -8.17 -8.91 8.86
N VAL A 116 -9.17 -8.46 8.12
CA VAL A 116 -9.22 -7.13 7.53
C VAL A 116 -10.42 -6.41 8.12
N VAL A 117 -10.21 -5.18 8.58
CA VAL A 117 -11.23 -4.38 9.26
C VAL A 117 -11.22 -2.98 8.69
N ILE A 118 -12.38 -2.47 8.29
CA ILE A 118 -12.53 -1.05 7.99
C ILE A 118 -12.92 -0.33 9.27
N THR A 119 -12.17 0.71 9.62
CA THR A 119 -12.46 1.58 10.76
C THR A 119 -12.66 3.00 10.30
N GLU A 120 -13.46 3.79 11.01
CA GLU A 120 -13.64 5.22 10.76
C GLU A 120 -13.29 6.02 12.02
N ASP A 121 -12.58 7.13 11.82
CA ASP A 121 -12.23 8.11 12.84
C ASP A 121 -13.16 9.34 12.81
N ASP A 122 -13.08 10.21 13.83
CA ASP A 122 -13.76 11.51 13.89
C ASP A 122 -15.29 11.46 13.67
N ILE A 123 -15.94 10.41 14.18
CA ILE A 123 -17.38 10.25 14.03
C ILE A 123 -18.11 11.02 15.13
N PHE A 124 -18.94 11.98 14.73
CA PHE A 124 -19.80 12.69 15.68
C PHE A 124 -21.06 11.88 16.02
N TRP A 125 -21.13 11.38 17.24
CA TRP A 125 -22.35 10.81 17.83
C TRP A 125 -22.39 11.04 19.33
N SER A 126 -23.46 11.65 19.83
CA SER A 126 -23.67 11.88 21.25
C SER A 126 -24.12 10.61 21.96
N ALA A 127 -23.15 9.83 22.42
CA ALA A 127 -23.38 8.57 23.11
C ALA A 127 -23.97 8.79 24.52
N PRO A 128 -24.78 7.84 25.05
CA PRO A 128 -25.39 7.95 26.38
C PRO A 128 -24.39 8.09 27.54
N ASN A 129 -23.13 7.70 27.33
CA ASN A 129 -22.05 7.83 28.31
C ASN A 129 -21.33 9.21 28.26
N GLY A 130 -21.76 10.11 27.38
CA GLY A 130 -21.20 11.46 27.23
C GLY A 130 -20.08 11.57 26.17
N THR A 131 -19.64 10.47 25.55
CA THR A 131 -18.70 10.53 24.43
C THR A 131 -19.39 11.14 23.21
N GLN A 132 -18.75 12.10 22.55
CA GLN A 132 -19.30 12.78 21.37
C GLN A 132 -18.55 12.47 20.07
N ILE A 133 -17.25 12.20 20.17
CA ILE A 133 -16.40 11.83 19.04
C ILE A 133 -15.94 10.39 19.26
N HIS A 134 -16.11 9.58 18.22
CA HIS A 134 -15.72 8.16 18.22
C HIS A 134 -14.67 7.96 17.15
N ASP A 135 -13.56 7.35 17.56
CA ASP A 135 -12.41 7.08 16.71
C ASP A 135 -12.17 5.57 16.62
N GLN A 136 -11.55 5.12 15.54
CA GLN A 136 -11.27 3.71 15.26
C GLN A 136 -12.52 2.82 15.37
N THR A 137 -13.71 3.37 15.10
CA THR A 137 -14.97 2.63 15.17
C THR A 137 -14.99 1.60 14.05
N MET A 138 -15.18 0.33 14.40
CA MET A 138 -15.29 -0.74 13.41
C MET A 138 -16.54 -0.56 12.55
N ARG A 139 -16.34 -0.45 11.24
CA ARG A 139 -17.38 -0.24 10.24
C ARG A 139 -17.67 -1.47 9.39
N ASP A 140 -16.67 -2.31 9.14
CA ASP A 140 -16.82 -3.59 8.47
C ASP A 140 -15.65 -4.53 8.83
N MET A 141 -15.86 -5.84 8.70
CA MET A 141 -14.84 -6.86 8.92
C MET A 141 -14.91 -7.91 7.82
N ILE A 142 -13.82 -8.07 7.07
CA ILE A 142 -13.79 -8.83 5.82
C ILE A 142 -12.88 -10.06 5.98
N PRO A 143 -13.35 -11.27 5.60
CA PRO A 143 -14.72 -11.58 5.13
C PRO A 143 -15.75 -11.75 6.27
N GLY A 144 -15.33 -11.55 7.52
CA GLY A 144 -16.20 -11.59 8.69
C GLY A 144 -15.40 -11.76 9.98
N ALA A 145 -16.10 -11.86 11.11
CA ALA A 145 -15.49 -11.90 12.44
C ALA A 145 -14.68 -13.15 12.79
N THR A 146 -14.69 -14.17 11.93
CA THR A 146 -13.86 -15.37 12.09
C THR A 146 -12.53 -15.29 11.36
N GLY A 147 -12.35 -14.31 10.46
CA GLY A 147 -11.14 -14.15 9.66
C GLY A 147 -10.88 -15.30 8.69
N ASP A 148 -9.93 -15.09 7.80
CA ASP A 148 -9.53 -16.08 6.80
C ASP A 148 -8.41 -16.96 7.30
N PRO A 149 -8.54 -18.30 7.26
CA PRO A 149 -7.45 -19.22 7.59
C PRO A 149 -6.25 -19.05 6.68
N VAL A 150 -5.05 -19.02 7.27
CA VAL A 150 -3.78 -18.92 6.56
C VAL A 150 -2.76 -19.93 7.10
N SER A 151 -1.70 -20.15 6.34
CA SER A 151 -0.64 -21.08 6.72
C SER A 151 0.72 -20.45 6.43
N LEU A 152 1.46 -20.19 7.50
CA LEU A 152 2.83 -19.68 7.53
C LEU A 152 3.54 -20.46 8.64
N SER A 153 4.76 -20.90 8.41
CA SER A 153 5.47 -21.81 9.33
C SER A 153 6.94 -21.49 9.51
N SER A 154 7.61 -21.10 8.44
CA SER A 154 9.07 -20.94 8.39
C SER A 154 9.44 -19.55 7.89
N PRO A 155 10.60 -19.01 8.29
CA PRO A 155 11.09 -17.74 7.77
C PRO A 155 11.13 -17.73 6.24
N GLY A 156 10.62 -16.66 5.63
CA GLY A 156 10.50 -16.50 4.18
C GLY A 156 9.22 -17.10 3.57
N ASP A 157 8.39 -17.80 4.34
CA ASP A 157 7.04 -18.15 3.90
C ASP A 157 6.26 -16.86 3.62
N THR A 158 5.62 -16.76 2.45
CA THR A 158 4.84 -15.60 2.05
C THR A 158 3.38 -15.95 1.83
N LEU A 159 2.51 -15.00 2.15
CA LEU A 159 1.08 -15.04 1.94
C LEU A 159 0.65 -13.78 1.20
N LEU A 160 -0.06 -13.95 0.11
CA LEU A 160 -0.75 -12.86 -0.58
C LEU A 160 -2.27 -13.11 -0.55
N ARG A 161 -3.03 -12.12 -0.11
CA ARG A 161 -4.49 -12.11 -0.13
C ARG A 161 -5.01 -10.77 -0.62
N GLU A 162 -6.17 -10.80 -1.26
CA GLU A 162 -6.86 -9.60 -1.75
C GLU A 162 -8.27 -9.58 -1.20
N TYR A 163 -8.66 -8.43 -0.67
CA TYR A 163 -9.95 -8.20 -0.04
C TYR A 163 -10.59 -6.97 -0.65
N ASN A 164 -11.72 -7.17 -1.30
CA ASN A 164 -12.55 -6.05 -1.74
C ASN A 164 -13.34 -5.51 -0.56
N PHE A 165 -13.50 -4.20 -0.50
CA PHE A 165 -14.32 -3.51 0.48
C PHE A 165 -15.16 -2.44 -0.21
N THR A 166 -16.26 -2.06 0.43
CA THR A 166 -17.11 -0.96 0.00
C THR A 166 -17.31 -0.02 1.19
N VAL A 167 -17.18 1.27 0.95
CA VAL A 167 -17.49 2.33 1.91
C VAL A 167 -18.96 2.70 1.72
N ASP A 168 -19.80 2.53 2.75
CA ASP A 168 -21.22 2.89 2.60
C ASP A 168 -21.37 4.42 2.51
N ALA A 169 -22.41 4.87 1.82
CA ALA A 169 -22.69 6.29 1.56
C ALA A 169 -22.86 7.19 2.82
N GLY A 170 -22.98 6.61 4.01
CA GLY A 170 -23.05 7.36 5.28
C GLY A 170 -21.72 7.50 6.01
N TRP A 171 -20.63 7.00 5.43
CA TRP A 171 -19.28 7.03 5.99
C TRP A 171 -18.53 8.21 5.38
N ASP A 172 -17.67 8.86 6.15
CA ASP A 172 -16.67 9.80 5.68
C ASP A 172 -15.42 9.01 5.28
N ASP A 173 -15.25 8.79 3.98
CA ASP A 173 -14.15 8.01 3.43
C ASP A 173 -12.76 8.61 3.74
N SER A 174 -12.69 9.92 3.95
CA SER A 174 -11.46 10.63 4.33
C SER A 174 -10.97 10.29 5.74
N ASN A 175 -11.87 9.79 6.58
CA ASN A 175 -11.60 9.30 7.93
C ASN A 175 -11.57 7.77 8.03
N CYS A 176 -11.71 7.06 6.90
CA CYS A 176 -11.68 5.62 6.87
C CYS A 176 -10.26 5.06 6.75
N ASN A 177 -10.02 3.98 7.48
CA ASN A 177 -8.77 3.24 7.49
C ASN A 177 -9.03 1.75 7.25
N VAL A 178 -8.01 1.05 6.75
CA VAL A 178 -7.95 -0.41 6.71
C VAL A 178 -6.94 -0.90 7.76
N ALA A 179 -7.44 -1.64 8.74
CA ALA A 179 -6.65 -2.32 9.75
C ALA A 179 -6.56 -3.81 9.40
N VAL A 180 -5.35 -4.35 9.39
CA VAL A 180 -5.09 -5.77 9.11
C VAL A 180 -4.30 -6.36 10.24
N PHE A 181 -4.62 -7.58 10.65
CA PHE A 181 -3.83 -8.29 11.66
C PHE A 181 -3.79 -9.81 11.43
N ILE A 182 -2.68 -10.42 11.85
CA ILE A 182 -2.50 -11.88 11.87
C ILE A 182 -2.68 -12.36 13.31
N GLN A 183 -3.57 -13.32 13.50
CA GLN A 183 -3.91 -13.87 14.81
C GLN A 183 -3.90 -15.39 14.79
N ASP A 184 -3.32 -16.03 15.81
CA ASP A 184 -3.66 -17.41 16.12
C ASP A 184 -5.02 -17.45 16.81
N TYR A 185 -5.99 -18.07 16.15
CA TYR A 185 -7.38 -18.03 16.59
C TYR A 185 -7.63 -18.89 17.84
N THR A 186 -6.71 -19.80 18.20
CA THR A 186 -6.84 -20.67 19.37
C THR A 186 -6.29 -20.00 20.62
N THR A 187 -5.04 -19.49 20.57
CA THR A 187 -4.41 -18.77 21.68
C THR A 187 -4.90 -17.34 21.81
N LYS A 188 -5.54 -16.83 20.76
CA LYS A 188 -5.98 -15.44 20.57
C LYS A 188 -4.85 -14.45 20.35
N GLU A 189 -3.60 -14.89 20.32
CA GLU A 189 -2.46 -13.99 20.15
C GLU A 189 -2.49 -13.33 18.77
N ILE A 190 -2.39 -12.00 18.77
CA ILE A 190 -2.16 -11.22 17.56
C ILE A 190 -0.64 -11.09 17.40
N LEU A 191 -0.13 -11.56 16.27
CA LEU A 191 1.31 -11.63 16.00
C LEU A 191 1.85 -10.31 15.44
N GLN A 192 1.04 -9.64 14.63
CA GLN A 192 1.33 -8.33 14.04
C GLN A 192 0.03 -7.68 13.57
N SER A 193 0.06 -6.35 13.45
CA SER A 193 -0.96 -5.57 12.75
C SER A 193 -0.33 -4.54 11.80
N ALA A 194 -1.08 -4.13 10.80
CA ALA A 194 -0.78 -3.00 9.93
C ALA A 194 -2.02 -2.13 9.77
N LEU A 195 -1.82 -0.83 9.60
CA LEU A 195 -2.88 0.16 9.42
C LEU A 195 -2.52 1.06 8.23
N SER A 196 -3.49 1.40 7.41
CA SER A 196 -3.34 2.40 6.35
C SER A 196 -4.65 3.16 6.17
N ARG A 197 -4.58 4.44 5.82
CA ARG A 197 -5.77 5.17 5.34
C ARG A 197 -6.21 4.55 4.02
N ILE A 198 -7.51 4.39 3.80
CA ILE A 198 -7.99 3.81 2.53
C ILE A 198 -7.59 4.67 1.31
N ALA A 199 -7.50 5.98 1.50
CA ALA A 199 -7.06 6.94 0.50
C ALA A 199 -5.55 6.85 0.18
N ASP A 200 -4.75 6.27 1.08
CA ASP A 200 -3.30 6.12 0.90
C ASP A 200 -2.94 4.75 0.29
N LEU A 201 -3.93 3.89 0.04
CA LEU A 201 -3.71 2.62 -0.65
C LEU A 201 -3.30 2.88 -2.10
N VAL A 202 -2.10 2.42 -2.47
CA VAL A 202 -1.59 2.50 -3.84
C VAL A 202 -1.32 1.11 -4.39
N GLY A 203 -1.73 0.87 -5.64
CA GLY A 203 -1.66 -0.45 -6.26
C GLY A 203 -0.24 -0.80 -6.65
N VAL A 204 0.12 -2.09 -6.63
CA VAL A 204 1.45 -2.56 -7.07
C VAL A 204 1.73 -2.15 -8.50
N GLU A 205 0.75 -2.28 -9.40
CA GLU A 205 0.92 -1.87 -10.80
C GLU A 205 1.18 -0.37 -10.93
N GLU A 206 0.60 0.46 -10.06
CA GLU A 206 0.85 1.90 -10.06
C GLU A 206 2.22 2.25 -9.45
N ILE A 207 2.65 1.53 -8.41
CA ILE A 207 4.00 1.67 -7.82
C ILE A 207 5.07 1.20 -8.81
N GLU A 208 4.86 0.06 -9.48
CA GLU A 208 5.75 -0.46 -10.51
C GLU A 208 5.73 0.40 -11.76
N ALA A 209 4.58 0.91 -12.21
CA ALA A 209 4.52 1.87 -13.32
C ALA A 209 5.23 3.18 -12.96
N ARG A 210 5.06 3.71 -11.74
CA ARG A 210 5.79 4.90 -11.27
C ARG A 210 7.30 4.64 -11.17
N ARG A 211 7.73 3.48 -10.67
CA ARG A 211 9.15 3.06 -10.64
C ARG A 211 9.73 2.89 -12.05
N THR A 212 9.00 2.21 -12.93
CA THR A 212 9.35 2.00 -14.34
C THR A 212 9.46 3.34 -15.06
N ALA A 213 8.51 4.25 -14.89
CA ALA A 213 8.55 5.59 -15.47
C ALA A 213 9.67 6.49 -14.89
N SER A 214 10.05 6.25 -13.63
CA SER A 214 11.17 6.94 -12.96
C SER A 214 12.54 6.43 -13.44
N LEU A 215 12.67 5.12 -13.69
CA LEU A 215 13.90 4.49 -14.20
C LEU A 215 14.02 4.53 -15.73
N PHE A 216 12.90 4.68 -16.45
CA PHE A 216 12.84 4.86 -17.89
C PHE A 216 13.12 6.32 -18.26
N ALA A 217 14.38 6.58 -18.64
CA ALA A 217 14.89 7.92 -18.86
C ALA A 217 15.60 8.04 -20.21
N LEU A 218 15.47 9.21 -20.83
CA LEU A 218 16.25 9.65 -22.00
C LEU A 218 16.88 11.00 -21.65
N SER A 219 18.19 11.02 -21.46
CA SER A 219 18.93 12.21 -21.02
C SER A 219 19.09 13.21 -22.16
N PRO A 220 19.22 14.52 -21.88
CA PRO A 220 19.59 15.50 -22.90
C PRO A 220 20.86 15.06 -23.66
N ALA A 221 20.84 15.22 -24.97
CA ALA A 221 21.98 14.88 -25.81
C ALA A 221 23.16 15.82 -25.51
N TYR A 222 24.39 15.29 -25.56
CA TYR A 222 25.59 16.08 -25.29
C TYR A 222 26.72 15.80 -26.32
N PRO A 223 27.35 16.83 -26.91
CA PRO A 223 26.93 18.23 -26.84
C PRO A 223 25.59 18.48 -27.56
N ASN A 224 24.90 19.56 -27.21
CA ASN A 224 23.72 20.04 -27.92
C ASN A 224 23.63 21.57 -27.75
N PRO A 225 23.85 22.38 -28.81
CA PRO A 225 24.06 21.97 -30.20
C PRO A 225 25.35 21.16 -30.45
N PHE A 226 25.39 20.39 -31.54
CA PHE A 226 26.56 19.60 -31.95
C PHE A 226 26.88 19.78 -33.44
N GLY A 227 28.14 19.56 -33.83
CA GLY A 227 28.60 19.57 -35.24
C GLY A 227 28.96 18.19 -35.76
N ASP A 228 29.86 17.49 -35.05
CA ASP A 228 30.33 16.16 -35.46
C ASP A 228 29.34 15.06 -35.05
N ARG A 229 29.20 14.85 -33.73
CA ARG A 229 28.31 13.85 -33.14
C ARG A 229 27.77 14.28 -31.79
N ALA A 230 26.59 13.80 -31.43
CA ALA A 230 26.01 13.91 -30.10
C ALA A 230 25.90 12.54 -29.44
N ARG A 231 26.22 12.48 -28.15
CA ARG A 231 25.96 11.33 -27.28
C ARG A 231 24.53 11.39 -26.77
N ILE A 232 23.84 10.27 -26.80
CA ILE A 232 22.46 10.09 -26.34
C ILE A 232 22.46 8.97 -25.31
N ASP A 233 22.21 9.32 -24.06
CA ASP A 233 22.15 8.36 -22.96
C ASP A 233 20.71 8.04 -22.61
N TYR A 234 20.42 6.75 -22.36
CA TYR A 234 19.12 6.31 -21.89
C TYR A 234 19.24 5.23 -20.82
N THR A 235 18.17 5.03 -20.06
CA THR A 235 18.07 3.97 -19.04
C THR A 235 16.77 3.21 -19.23
N ILE A 236 16.83 1.88 -19.16
CA ILE A 236 15.65 1.02 -19.15
C ILE A 236 15.58 0.22 -17.83
N PRO A 237 14.38 0.01 -17.27
CA PRO A 237 14.20 -0.57 -15.94
C PRO A 237 14.40 -2.10 -15.90
N SER A 238 14.09 -2.81 -16.98
CA SER A 238 14.25 -4.26 -17.08
C SER A 238 14.66 -4.67 -18.51
N ASN A 239 15.06 -5.94 -18.68
CA ASN A 239 15.43 -6.47 -19.99
C ASN A 239 14.22 -6.41 -20.94
N GLY A 240 14.38 -5.87 -22.14
CA GLY A 240 13.25 -5.78 -23.06
C GLY A 240 13.59 -5.15 -24.41
N ARG A 241 12.57 -5.00 -25.25
CA ARG A 241 12.73 -4.47 -26.61
C ARG A 241 12.76 -2.94 -26.61
N VAL A 242 13.84 -2.39 -27.13
CA VAL A 242 14.10 -0.95 -27.23
C VAL A 242 14.12 -0.50 -28.69
N GLN A 243 13.59 0.69 -28.94
CA GLN A 243 13.78 1.43 -30.19
C GLN A 243 14.26 2.83 -29.88
N LEU A 244 15.41 3.22 -30.43
CA LEU A 244 15.94 4.58 -30.38
C LEU A 244 16.06 5.10 -31.82
N HIS A 245 15.28 6.12 -32.13
CA HIS A 245 15.18 6.67 -33.47
C HIS A 245 15.43 8.18 -33.46
N ILE A 246 15.97 8.71 -34.55
CA ILE A 246 16.08 10.14 -34.82
C ILE A 246 15.03 10.52 -35.86
N TYR A 247 14.29 11.58 -35.57
CA TYR A 247 13.29 12.16 -36.45
C TYR A 247 13.65 13.60 -36.80
N ASP A 248 13.27 14.06 -37.97
CA ASP A 248 13.36 15.49 -38.32
C ASP A 248 12.18 16.29 -37.74
N SER A 249 12.18 17.60 -37.97
CA SER A 249 11.12 18.51 -37.51
C SER A 249 9.73 18.25 -38.12
N SER A 250 9.63 17.50 -39.21
CA SER A 250 8.37 17.07 -39.81
C SER A 250 7.82 15.77 -39.21
N GLY A 251 8.63 15.10 -38.36
CA GLY A 251 8.32 13.78 -37.82
C GLY A 251 8.72 12.62 -38.73
N SER A 252 9.49 12.88 -39.79
CA SER A 252 10.00 11.83 -40.67
C SER A 252 11.19 11.13 -40.01
N LEU A 253 11.23 9.79 -40.10
CA LEU A 253 12.33 8.98 -39.55
C LEU A 253 13.60 9.24 -40.36
N VAL A 254 14.66 9.66 -39.68
CA VAL A 254 15.97 9.97 -40.26
C VAL A 254 16.96 8.82 -40.04
N ARG A 255 17.04 8.33 -38.80
CA ARG A 255 18.03 7.33 -38.40
C ARG A 255 17.46 6.39 -37.35
N THR A 256 17.77 5.11 -37.47
CA THR A 256 17.58 4.12 -36.41
C THR A 256 18.92 3.89 -35.71
N LEU A 257 19.01 4.23 -34.42
CA LEU A 257 20.21 3.98 -33.61
C LEU A 257 20.14 2.62 -32.94
N VAL A 258 18.99 2.27 -32.39
CA VAL A 258 18.76 0.99 -31.70
C VAL A 258 17.43 0.41 -32.14
N ARG A 259 17.42 -0.90 -32.43
CA ARG A 259 16.20 -1.66 -32.68
C ARG A 259 16.41 -3.11 -32.28
N GLY A 260 16.20 -3.43 -31.02
CA GLY A 260 16.58 -4.74 -30.52
C GLY A 260 16.16 -5.00 -29.09
N TRP A 261 16.66 -6.11 -28.56
CA TRP A 261 16.54 -6.46 -27.15
C TRP A 261 17.76 -5.91 -26.41
N GLU A 262 17.54 -5.23 -25.29
CA GLU A 262 18.58 -4.64 -24.45
C GLU A 262 18.44 -5.14 -23.00
N SER A 263 19.55 -5.19 -22.26
CA SER A 263 19.51 -5.51 -20.84
C SER A 263 19.12 -4.30 -19.98
N ALA A 264 18.56 -4.54 -18.80
CA ALA A 264 18.28 -3.52 -17.81
C ALA A 264 19.51 -2.65 -17.53
N GLY A 265 19.30 -1.34 -17.34
CA GLY A 265 20.37 -0.40 -16.96
C GLY A 265 20.60 0.73 -17.96
N LYS A 266 21.79 1.33 -17.87
CA LYS A 266 22.19 2.51 -18.65
C LYS A 266 22.83 2.11 -19.97
N HIS A 267 22.46 2.84 -21.02
CA HIS A 267 22.92 2.65 -22.38
C HIS A 267 23.38 3.97 -22.98
N MET A 268 24.27 3.89 -23.96
CA MET A 268 24.90 5.04 -24.60
C MET A 268 24.96 4.82 -26.10
N GLU A 269 24.42 5.78 -26.84
CA GLU A 269 24.48 5.79 -28.30
C GLU A 269 25.03 7.11 -28.83
N TYR A 270 25.49 7.10 -30.07
CA TYR A 270 25.95 8.29 -30.77
C TYR A 270 25.15 8.51 -32.04
N TRP A 271 24.79 9.76 -32.29
CA TRP A 271 24.32 10.18 -33.60
C TRP A 271 25.29 11.18 -34.19
N ASP A 272 25.71 10.92 -35.43
CA ASP A 272 26.73 11.61 -36.19
C ASP A 272 26.14 12.51 -37.29
N GLY A 273 24.86 12.87 -37.21
CA GLY A 273 24.22 13.72 -38.22
C GLY A 273 24.02 13.05 -39.58
N ASN A 274 24.01 11.71 -39.65
CA ASN A 274 23.72 10.96 -40.87
C ASN A 274 22.37 10.23 -40.81
N ASP A 275 21.75 10.01 -41.97
CA ASP A 275 20.55 9.18 -42.14
C ASP A 275 20.88 7.68 -42.14
N ASP A 276 19.88 6.80 -42.21
CA ASP A 276 20.07 5.32 -42.27
C ASP A 276 20.88 4.85 -43.50
N HIS A 277 21.04 5.67 -44.54
CA HIS A 277 21.85 5.38 -45.73
C HIS A 277 23.27 5.95 -45.63
N GLY A 278 23.64 6.53 -44.50
CA GLY A 278 24.95 7.14 -44.28
C GLY A 278 25.13 8.49 -44.97
N ARG A 279 24.05 9.15 -45.40
CA ARG A 279 24.10 10.47 -46.02
C ARG A 279 23.95 11.54 -44.94
N GLU A 280 24.74 12.60 -45.06
CA GLU A 280 24.64 13.75 -44.17
C GLU A 280 23.27 14.42 -44.30
N VAL A 281 22.68 14.76 -43.16
CA VAL A 281 21.46 15.57 -43.11
C VAL A 281 21.78 17.04 -42.85
N ALA A 282 20.86 17.93 -43.23
CA ALA A 282 21.07 19.36 -43.10
C ALA A 282 21.15 19.82 -41.63
N SER A 283 21.87 20.91 -41.37
CA SER A 283 21.82 21.65 -40.11
C SER A 283 20.37 21.99 -39.76
N GLY A 284 19.95 21.76 -38.51
CA GLY A 284 18.55 21.89 -38.14
C GLY A 284 18.18 21.23 -36.81
N ILE A 285 16.87 21.18 -36.56
CA ILE A 285 16.28 20.57 -35.36
C ILE A 285 15.83 19.15 -35.66
N TYR A 286 16.21 18.24 -34.76
CA TYR A 286 15.87 16.83 -34.79
C TYR A 286 15.36 16.40 -33.41
N PHE A 287 14.73 15.23 -33.36
CA PHE A 287 14.22 14.63 -32.13
C PHE A 287 14.72 13.20 -32.01
N SER A 288 15.38 12.88 -30.90
CA SER A 288 15.63 11.49 -30.53
C SER A 288 14.45 10.99 -29.72
N ARG A 289 13.88 9.86 -30.13
CA ARG A 289 12.74 9.22 -29.50
C ARG A 289 13.11 7.82 -29.07
N LEU A 290 13.02 7.57 -27.77
CA LEU A 290 13.18 6.28 -27.14
C LEU A 290 11.82 5.65 -26.91
N SER A 291 11.64 4.40 -27.31
CA SER A 291 10.43 3.60 -27.06
C SER A 291 10.80 2.28 -26.39
N TYR A 292 10.07 1.92 -25.33
CA TYR A 292 10.27 0.71 -24.55
C TYR A 292 8.93 0.30 -23.91
N GLU A 293 8.47 -0.93 -24.17
CA GLU A 293 7.23 -1.50 -23.62
C GLU A 293 6.01 -0.54 -23.65
N GLY A 294 5.79 0.11 -24.80
CA GLY A 294 4.68 1.06 -24.99
C GLY A 294 4.93 2.48 -24.44
N ASN A 295 5.94 2.67 -23.58
CA ASN A 295 6.35 3.98 -23.09
C ASN A 295 7.25 4.69 -24.11
N THR A 296 7.14 6.02 -24.17
CA THR A 296 7.96 6.86 -25.06
C THR A 296 8.57 8.05 -24.31
N ARG A 297 9.84 8.35 -24.57
CA ARG A 297 10.50 9.62 -24.21
C ARG A 297 11.11 10.24 -25.46
N ALA A 298 11.16 11.57 -25.52
CA ALA A 298 11.81 12.27 -26.62
C ALA A 298 12.61 13.47 -26.13
N ILE A 299 13.73 13.74 -26.79
CA ILE A 299 14.59 14.90 -26.55
C ILE A 299 14.86 15.62 -27.87
N LYS A 300 15.04 16.93 -27.82
CA LYS A 300 15.42 17.76 -28.97
C LYS A 300 16.94 17.76 -29.16
N LEU A 301 17.39 17.69 -30.41
CA LEU A 301 18.78 17.84 -30.84
C LEU A 301 18.89 18.99 -31.84
N SER A 302 19.98 19.76 -31.74
CA SER A 302 20.29 20.85 -32.67
C SER A 302 21.62 20.54 -33.36
N LEU A 303 21.57 20.26 -34.66
CA LEU A 303 22.75 20.01 -35.49
C LEU A 303 23.17 21.32 -36.17
N VAL A 304 24.43 21.69 -36.03
CA VAL A 304 25.03 22.87 -36.66
C VAL A 304 26.34 22.47 -37.32
N ARG A 305 26.33 22.45 -38.65
CA ARG A 305 27.49 22.28 -39.54
C ARG A 305 27.61 23.49 -40.45
#